data_AF-A0A6I3MMV0-F1
#
_entry.id   AF-A0A6I3MMV0-F1
#
_cell.length_a   1.000
_cell.length_b   1.000
_cell.length_c   1.000
_cell.angle_alpha   90.00
_cell.angle_beta   90.00
_cell.angle_gamma   90.00
#
_symmetry.space_group_name_H-M   'P 1'
#
loop_
_entity.id
_entity.type
_entity.pdbx_description
1 polymer ?
#
loop_
_entity_poly.entity_id
_entity_poly.type
_entity_poly.pdbx_seq_one_letter_code
_entity_poly.pdbx_strand_id
1 'polypeptide(L)'
;MIYLDKNTFPYCFIEEKKFEWGEPYLIITPIFNLSINPELSDIEYTIEVLGKNNFKDNLEKLYNILLNQEESSRIENLNISITNRELLLNKINSYLDSNLDTISPWKSYYDGAFTESDYLQSIEEDINRILLFDRKEY
;
A
#
# COMPACT_ATOMS: atom_id res chain seq x y z
N MET A 1 10.33 25.02 3.55
CA MET A 1 9.31 24.92 4.64
C MET A 1 8.93 23.46 4.79
N ILE A 2 8.67 22.99 6.02
CA ILE A 2 8.23 21.61 6.25
C ILE A 2 6.85 21.65 6.89
N TYR A 3 5.89 20.92 6.33
CA TYR A 3 4.56 20.77 6.91
C TYR A 3 3.98 19.38 6.67
N LEU A 4 2.96 19.05 7.45
CA LEU A 4 2.20 17.82 7.32
C LEU A 4 0.96 18.08 6.47
N ASP A 5 0.83 17.39 5.35
CA ASP A 5 -0.40 17.37 4.56
C ASP A 5 -1.31 16.24 5.04
N LYS A 6 -2.54 16.61 5.39
CA LYS A 6 -3.58 15.71 5.91
C LYS A 6 -4.70 15.47 4.92
N ASN A 7 -4.57 15.97 3.68
CA ASN A 7 -5.58 15.82 2.63
C ASN A 7 -5.49 14.46 1.92
N THR A 8 -4.37 13.75 2.08
CA THR A 8 -4.20 12.38 1.57
C THR A 8 -4.23 11.36 2.70
N PHE A 9 -4.45 10.09 2.35
CA PHE A 9 -4.27 8.98 3.26
C PHE A 9 -3.39 7.92 2.59
N PRO A 10 -2.22 7.54 3.17
CA PRO A 10 -1.63 8.10 4.38
C PRO A 10 -1.31 9.59 4.27
N TYR A 11 -1.10 10.24 5.42
CA TYR A 11 -0.63 11.62 5.48
C TYR A 11 0.79 11.72 4.90
N CYS A 12 1.14 12.91 4.42
CA CYS A 12 2.46 13.16 3.82
C CYS A 12 3.22 14.25 4.57
N PHE A 13 4.51 14.03 4.80
CA PHE A 13 5.42 15.14 5.04
C PHE A 13 5.76 15.80 3.71
N ILE A 14 5.61 17.13 3.65
CA ILE A 14 5.99 17.94 2.50
C ILE A 14 7.14 18.85 2.92
N GLU A 15 8.25 18.73 2.20
CA GLU A 15 9.46 19.54 2.37
C GLU A 15 9.71 20.35 1.09
N GLU A 16 9.62 21.67 1.18
CA GLU A 16 10.04 22.57 0.09
C GLU A 16 11.55 22.78 0.13
N LYS A 17 12.21 22.38 -0.95
CA LYS A 17 13.64 22.58 -1.23
C LYS A 17 13.82 23.50 -2.43
N LYS A 18 15.08 23.81 -2.73
CA LYS A 18 15.46 24.57 -3.92
C LYS A 18 16.61 23.87 -4.63
N PHE A 19 16.57 23.85 -5.95
CA PHE A 19 17.70 23.46 -6.77
C PHE A 19 18.85 24.45 -6.60
N GLU A 20 20.06 24.08 -7.01
CA GLU A 20 21.24 24.97 -6.97
C GLU A 20 21.04 26.26 -7.77
N TRP A 21 20.23 26.20 -8.84
CA TRP A 21 19.83 27.37 -9.64
C TRP A 21 18.65 28.17 -9.06
N GLY A 22 18.17 27.82 -7.86
CA GLY A 22 17.21 28.60 -7.07
C GLY A 22 15.73 28.25 -7.25
N GLU A 23 15.38 27.41 -8.22
CA GLU A 23 14.00 26.97 -8.45
C GLU A 23 13.50 26.08 -7.30
N PRO A 24 12.32 26.36 -6.71
CA PRO A 24 11.78 25.54 -5.63
C PRO A 24 11.18 24.22 -6.14
N TYR A 25 11.28 23.17 -5.34
CA TYR A 25 10.61 21.90 -5.56
C TYR A 25 10.13 21.30 -4.24
N LEU A 26 9.14 20.41 -4.31
CA LEU A 26 8.59 19.71 -3.15
C LEU A 26 9.13 18.28 -3.11
N ILE A 27 9.59 17.86 -1.94
CA ILE A 27 9.75 16.46 -1.59
C ILE A 27 8.53 16.04 -0.79
N ILE A 28 7.92 14.93 -1.18
CA ILE A 28 6.69 14.42 -0.60
C ILE A 28 7.00 13.02 -0.08
N THR A 29 6.71 12.77 1.19
CA THR A 29 7.03 11.50 1.85
C THR A 29 5.79 10.99 2.57
N PRO A 30 5.14 9.92 2.06
CA PRO A 30 4.05 9.26 2.75
C PRO A 30 4.48 8.72 4.12
N ILE A 31 3.58 8.82 5.11
CA ILE A 31 3.81 8.35 6.48
C ILE A 31 3.04 7.05 6.67
N PHE A 32 3.70 5.92 6.43
CA PHE A 32 3.07 4.62 6.54
C PHE A 32 2.83 4.20 7.99
N ASN A 33 1.62 3.72 8.27
CA ASN A 33 1.27 3.03 9.49
C ASN A 33 1.66 1.54 9.38
N LEU A 34 2.82 1.22 9.94
CA LEU A 34 3.37 -0.13 10.02
C LEU A 34 3.27 -0.73 11.43
N SER A 35 2.45 -0.12 12.31
CA SER A 35 2.09 -0.71 13.61
C SER A 35 1.11 -1.86 13.39
N ILE A 36 1.65 -3.01 13.00
CA ILE A 36 0.92 -4.22 12.61
C ILE A 36 1.44 -5.38 13.47
N ASN A 37 0.54 -6.29 13.85
CA ASN A 37 0.93 -7.45 14.65
C ASN A 37 1.89 -8.35 13.84
N PRO A 38 3.14 -8.57 14.30
CA PRO A 38 4.13 -9.36 13.56
C PRO A 38 3.75 -10.85 13.48
N GLU A 39 2.94 -11.36 14.42
CA GLU A 39 2.51 -12.76 14.48
C GLU A 39 1.43 -13.15 13.46
N LEU A 40 0.93 -12.19 12.68
CA LEU A 40 0.01 -12.47 11.58
C LEU A 40 0.70 -13.33 10.51
N SER A 41 -0.07 -14.14 9.79
CA SER A 41 0.44 -14.78 8.56
C SER A 41 0.83 -13.73 7.51
N ASP A 42 1.68 -14.08 6.55
CA ASP A 42 2.15 -13.12 5.54
C ASP A 42 1.01 -12.50 4.73
N ILE A 43 -0.04 -13.27 4.44
CA ILE A 43 -1.22 -12.76 3.73
C ILE A 43 -2.04 -11.80 4.59
N GLU A 44 -2.24 -12.11 5.88
CA GLU A 44 -2.95 -11.24 6.80
C GLU A 44 -2.16 -9.95 7.09
N TYR A 45 -0.85 -10.06 7.22
CA TYR A 45 0.05 -8.95 7.38
C TYR A 45 0.04 -8.04 6.13
N THR A 46 0.04 -8.64 4.94
CA THR A 46 -0.06 -7.89 3.68
C THR A 46 -1.37 -7.11 3.61
N ILE A 47 -2.51 -7.74 3.93
CA ILE A 47 -3.81 -7.06 3.95
C ILE A 47 -3.81 -5.89 4.96
N GLU A 48 -3.16 -6.05 6.12
CA GLU A 48 -3.00 -4.96 7.09
C GLU A 48 -2.17 -3.81 6.54
N VAL A 49 -1.03 -4.09 5.90
CA VAL A 49 -0.19 -3.06 5.28
C VAL A 49 -0.98 -2.31 4.21
N LEU A 50 -1.62 -3.04 3.30
CA LEU A 50 -2.38 -2.45 2.20
C LEU A 50 -3.56 -1.60 2.71
N GLY A 51 -4.35 -2.16 3.62
CA GLY A 51 -5.54 -1.53 4.17
C GLY A 51 -5.27 -0.28 5.00
N LYS A 52 -4.33 -0.37 5.96
CA LYS A 52 -3.98 0.77 6.84
C LYS A 52 -3.32 1.93 6.11
N ASN A 53 -2.77 1.68 4.92
CA ASN A 53 -2.02 2.64 4.14
C ASN A 53 -2.66 2.95 2.77
N ASN A 54 -3.94 2.63 2.61
CA ASN A 54 -4.74 3.06 1.46
C ASN A 54 -4.18 2.62 0.09
N PHE A 55 -3.53 1.47 0.02
CA PHE A 55 -3.11 0.81 -1.22
C PHE A 55 -4.31 0.16 -1.91
N LYS A 56 -5.29 0.97 -2.31
CA LYS A 56 -6.60 0.52 -2.81
C LYS A 56 -6.45 -0.39 -4.03
N ASP A 57 -5.62 0.00 -4.99
CA ASP A 57 -5.54 -0.69 -6.26
C ASP A 57 -4.95 -2.11 -6.05
N ASN A 58 -3.92 -2.24 -5.22
CA ASN A 58 -3.39 -3.55 -4.82
C ASN A 58 -4.36 -4.34 -3.93
N LEU A 59 -5.11 -3.68 -3.05
CA LEU A 59 -6.07 -4.34 -2.18
C LEU A 59 -7.26 -4.92 -2.99
N GLU A 60 -7.74 -4.19 -4.00
CA GLU A 60 -8.77 -4.65 -4.95
C GLU A 60 -8.25 -5.81 -5.82
N LYS A 61 -7.01 -5.72 -6.31
CA LYS A 61 -6.36 -6.84 -7.02
C LYS A 61 -6.33 -8.08 -6.14
N LEU A 62 -5.88 -7.94 -4.89
CA LEU A 62 -5.79 -9.04 -3.94
C LEU A 62 -7.17 -9.63 -3.62
N TYR A 63 -8.19 -8.79 -3.45
CA TYR A 63 -9.57 -9.24 -3.28
C TYR A 63 -10.02 -10.14 -4.44
N ASN A 64 -9.82 -9.69 -5.67
CA ASN A 64 -10.23 -10.45 -6.87
C ASN A 64 -9.46 -11.77 -6.99
N ILE A 65 -8.16 -11.76 -6.70
CA ILE A 65 -7.34 -12.98 -6.69
C ILE A 65 -7.86 -13.97 -5.67
N LEU A 66 -8.16 -13.52 -4.44
CA LEU A 66 -8.71 -14.34 -3.38
C LEU A 66 -10.11 -14.85 -3.69
N LEU A 67 -10.94 -14.03 -4.32
CA LEU A 67 -12.31 -14.40 -4.72
C LEU A 67 -12.29 -15.49 -5.79
N ASN A 68 -11.41 -15.35 -6.78
CA ASN A 68 -11.30 -16.27 -7.92
C ASN A 68 -10.39 -17.48 -7.66
N GLN A 69 -9.76 -17.56 -6.48
CA GLN A 69 -8.81 -18.63 -6.11
C GLN A 69 -7.59 -18.69 -7.05
N GLU A 70 -7.10 -17.53 -7.47
CA GLU A 70 -5.98 -17.37 -8.40
C GLU A 70 -4.64 -17.20 -7.69
N GLU A 71 -4.56 -17.43 -6.37
CA GLU A 71 -3.38 -17.06 -5.58
C GLU A 71 -2.15 -17.85 -6.00
N SER A 72 -2.33 -19.14 -6.30
CA SER A 72 -1.24 -20.04 -6.69
C SER A 72 -0.56 -19.64 -8.01
N SER A 73 -1.25 -18.89 -8.87
CA SER A 73 -0.75 -18.45 -10.17
C SER A 73 -0.35 -16.98 -10.22
N ARG A 74 -0.83 -16.16 -9.27
CA ARG A 74 -0.65 -14.70 -9.28
C ARG A 74 0.11 -14.14 -8.08
N ILE A 75 0.13 -14.82 -6.94
CA ILE A 75 0.85 -14.38 -5.75
C ILE A 75 2.13 -15.20 -5.64
N GLU A 76 3.24 -14.55 -5.93
CA GLU A 76 4.56 -15.15 -5.74
C GLU A 76 4.81 -15.40 -4.24
N ASN A 77 5.54 -16.48 -3.93
CA ASN A 77 5.94 -16.87 -2.57
C ASN A 77 4.80 -17.28 -1.63
N LEU A 78 3.56 -17.41 -2.10
CA LEU A 78 2.49 -18.01 -1.30
C LEU A 78 2.69 -19.54 -1.22
N ASN A 79 3.25 -19.99 -0.10
CA ASN A 79 3.57 -21.41 0.14
C ASN A 79 2.54 -22.15 1.00
N ILE A 80 1.47 -21.46 1.43
CA ILE A 80 0.47 -21.99 2.36
C ILE A 80 -0.93 -21.97 1.76
N SER A 81 -1.75 -22.95 2.15
CA SER A 81 -3.16 -22.99 1.79
C SER A 81 -3.96 -21.99 2.62
N ILE A 82 -4.81 -21.18 1.96
CA ILE A 82 -5.68 -20.20 2.61
C ILE A 82 -6.96 -20.89 3.07
N THR A 83 -7.10 -21.10 4.38
CA THR A 83 -8.26 -21.76 4.97
C THR A 83 -9.33 -20.79 5.48
N ASN A 84 -9.00 -19.50 5.63
CA ASN A 84 -9.83 -18.44 6.22
C ASN A 84 -10.27 -17.37 5.20
N ARG A 85 -10.46 -17.77 3.94
CA ARG A 85 -10.75 -16.88 2.80
C ARG A 85 -11.85 -15.85 3.05
N GLU A 86 -13.00 -16.29 3.56
CA GLU A 86 -14.13 -15.39 3.83
C GLU A 86 -13.76 -14.27 4.80
N LEU A 87 -12.96 -14.60 5.83
CA LEU A 87 -12.48 -13.63 6.81
C LEU A 87 -11.50 -12.63 6.17
N LEU A 88 -10.61 -13.08 5.27
CA LEU A 88 -9.72 -12.20 4.54
C LEU A 88 -10.48 -11.25 3.60
N LEU A 89 -11.46 -11.77 2.85
CA LEU A 89 -12.29 -10.98 1.94
C LEU A 89 -13.10 -9.92 2.70
N ASN A 90 -13.72 -10.28 3.81
CA ASN A 90 -14.47 -9.33 4.65
C ASN A 90 -13.56 -8.24 5.21
N LYS A 91 -12.33 -8.60 5.60
CA LYS A 91 -11.34 -7.66 6.11
C LYS A 91 -10.88 -6.68 5.02
N ILE A 92 -10.65 -7.17 3.81
CA ILE A 92 -10.33 -6.33 2.65
C ILE A 92 -11.47 -5.35 2.37
N ASN A 93 -12.71 -5.84 2.27
CA ASN A 93 -13.88 -4.98 2.04
C ASN A 93 -14.01 -3.89 3.10
N SER A 94 -13.81 -4.24 4.38
CA SER A 94 -13.84 -3.25 5.47
C SER A 94 -12.81 -2.12 5.28
N TYR A 95 -11.63 -2.42 4.74
CA TYR A 95 -10.61 -1.40 4.46
C TYR A 95 -10.95 -0.58 3.21
N LEU A 96 -11.48 -1.21 2.16
CA LEU A 96 -11.94 -0.51 0.96
C LEU A 96 -13.06 0.48 1.31
N ASP A 97 -14.04 0.05 2.10
CA ASP A 97 -15.15 0.89 2.58
C ASP A 97 -14.63 2.03 3.47
N SER A 98 -13.73 1.76 4.41
CA SER A 98 -13.20 2.81 5.29
C SER A 98 -12.37 3.86 4.55
N ASN A 99 -11.76 3.46 3.45
CA ASN A 99 -10.91 4.33 2.64
C ASN A 99 -11.67 4.95 1.46
N LEU A 100 -12.97 4.68 1.25
CA LEU A 100 -13.68 5.05 0.02
C LEU A 100 -13.45 6.51 -0.42
N ASP A 101 -13.61 7.45 0.51
CA ASP A 101 -13.51 8.90 0.26
C ASP A 101 -12.10 9.47 0.45
N THR A 102 -11.08 8.62 0.71
CA THR A 102 -9.69 9.08 0.88
C THR A 102 -8.91 9.03 -0.43
N ILE A 103 -8.03 10.01 -0.61
CA ILE A 103 -7.13 10.11 -1.77
C ILE A 103 -5.74 9.63 -1.36
N SER A 104 -5.17 8.70 -2.12
CA SER A 104 -3.81 8.22 -1.86
C SER A 104 -2.75 9.22 -2.36
N PRO A 105 -1.59 9.33 -1.71
CA PRO A 105 -0.52 10.27 -2.11
C PRO A 105 -0.11 10.18 -3.59
N TRP A 106 0.04 8.97 -4.11
CA TRP A 106 0.39 8.70 -5.52
C TRP A 106 -0.71 9.10 -6.52
N LYS A 107 -1.95 9.31 -6.08
CA LYS A 107 -3.02 9.88 -6.92
C LYS A 107 -3.08 11.41 -6.82
N SER A 108 -2.61 12.00 -5.72
CA SER A 108 -2.73 13.45 -5.47
C SER A 108 -1.56 14.28 -5.96
N TYR A 109 -0.32 13.77 -5.84
CA TYR A 109 0.87 14.59 -6.06
C TYR A 109 1.74 14.13 -7.23
N TYR A 110 1.55 12.89 -7.68
CA TYR A 110 2.46 12.28 -8.63
C TYR A 110 1.78 12.11 -9.98
N ASP A 111 2.31 12.79 -10.99
CA ASP A 111 1.96 12.64 -12.40
C ASP A 111 2.65 11.39 -12.98
N GLY A 112 2.48 10.24 -12.31
CA GLY A 112 2.97 8.93 -12.76
C GLY A 112 4.42 8.55 -12.41
N ALA A 113 5.13 9.31 -11.55
CA ALA A 113 6.54 9.01 -11.23
C ALA A 113 6.76 7.84 -10.26
N PHE A 114 5.78 7.56 -9.37
CA PHE A 114 5.84 6.43 -8.44
C PHE A 114 4.46 5.76 -8.35
N THR A 115 4.44 4.43 -8.45
CA THR A 115 3.24 3.60 -8.33
C THR A 115 3.09 3.06 -6.91
N GLU A 116 1.95 2.41 -6.61
CA GLU A 116 1.81 1.66 -5.36
C GLU A 116 2.92 0.61 -5.19
N SER A 117 3.34 -0.03 -6.29
CA SER A 117 4.37 -1.08 -6.29
C SER A 117 5.71 -0.55 -5.74
N ASP A 118 6.11 0.65 -6.15
CA ASP A 118 7.38 1.26 -5.71
C ASP A 118 7.39 1.49 -4.19
N TYR A 119 6.28 1.97 -3.64
CA TYR A 119 6.14 2.17 -2.20
C TYR A 119 6.08 0.85 -1.44
N LEU A 120 5.41 -0.16 -1.98
CA LEU A 120 5.37 -1.49 -1.36
C LEU A 120 6.75 -2.12 -1.29
N GLN A 121 7.58 -1.96 -2.34
CA GLN A 121 8.96 -2.40 -2.31
C GLN A 121 9.77 -1.69 -1.22
N SER A 122 9.66 -0.37 -1.12
CA SER A 122 10.30 0.40 -0.04
C SER A 122 9.87 -0.08 1.34
N ILE A 123 8.58 -0.40 1.52
CA ILE A 123 8.07 -0.95 2.79
C ILE A 123 8.68 -2.32 3.08
N GLU A 124 8.73 -3.23 2.10
CA GLU A 124 9.34 -4.57 2.25
C GLU A 124 10.79 -4.47 2.74
N GLU A 125 11.56 -3.53 2.19
CA GLU A 125 12.94 -3.25 2.59
C GLU A 125 13.03 -2.74 4.04
N ASP A 126 12.13 -1.82 4.43
CA ASP A 126 12.08 -1.24 5.78
C ASP A 126 11.69 -2.26 6.87
N ILE A 127 10.71 -3.13 6.58
CA ILE A 127 10.19 -4.11 7.54
C ILE A 127 10.92 -5.45 7.49
N ASN A 128 11.77 -5.67 6.48
CA ASN A 128 12.46 -6.93 6.21
C ASN A 128 11.50 -8.14 6.20
N ARG A 129 10.37 -8.00 5.52
CA ARG A 129 9.31 -9.01 5.39
C ARG A 129 8.67 -8.92 4.01
N ILE A 130 8.41 -10.07 3.41
CA ILE A 130 7.77 -10.17 2.09
C ILE A 130 6.28 -9.85 2.22
N LEU A 131 5.77 -9.04 1.30
CA LEU A 131 4.35 -8.78 1.10
C LEU A 131 3.82 -9.61 -0.08
N LEU A 132 2.66 -10.22 0.13
CA LEU A 132 2.00 -11.17 -0.76
C LEU A 132 0.94 -10.48 -1.62
N PHE A 133 1.37 -9.87 -2.72
CA PHE A 133 0.50 -9.20 -3.69
C PHE A 133 0.92 -9.52 -5.13
N ASP A 134 0.05 -9.21 -6.09
CA ASP A 134 0.36 -9.40 -7.51
C ASP A 134 1.27 -8.27 -8.00
N ARG A 135 2.50 -8.62 -8.37
CA ARG A 135 3.52 -7.67 -8.85
C ARG A 135 3.35 -7.29 -10.32
N LYS A 136 2.39 -7.88 -11.04
CA LYS A 136 2.16 -7.55 -12.45
C LYS A 136 1.50 -6.18 -12.61
N GLU A 137 2.17 -5.32 -13.37
CA GLU A 137 1.62 -4.10 -13.93
C GLU A 137 1.04 -4.43 -15.31
N TYR A 138 -0.26 -4.16 -15.51
CA TYR A 138 -1.00 -4.47 -16.74
C TYR A 138 -1.33 -3.19 -17.51
#